data_AF-A0AAB0A3K5-F1
#
_entry.id   AF-A0AAB0A3K5-F1
#
_cell.length_a   1.000
_cell.length_b   1.000
_cell.length_c   1.000
_cell.angle_alpha   90.00
_cell.angle_beta   90.00
_cell.angle_gamma   90.00
#
_symmetry.space_group_name_H-M   'P 1'
#
loop_
_entity.id
_entity.type
_entity.pdbx_description
1 polymer ?
#
loop_
_entity_poly.entity_id
_entity_poly.type
_entity_poly.pdbx_seq_one_letter_code
_entity_poly.pdbx_strand_id
1 'polypeptide(L)' 'MNCAMSHRRRLQIKQNKLLKMMLNLNPWYPTDELHDIANMETLDEFVNRIGGKFLLSCQLSVNPLIEGILAT' A
#
# COMPACT_ATOMS: atom_id res chain seq x y z
N MET A 1 -16.32 -4.64 -6.15
CA MET A 1 -14.88 -4.82 -5.86
C MET A 1 -13.95 -3.90 -6.69
N ASN A 2 -14.27 -3.55 -7.94
CA ASN A 2 -13.38 -2.77 -8.83
C ASN A 2 -13.10 -1.31 -8.42
N CYS A 3 -13.92 -0.73 -7.54
CA CYS A 3 -13.79 0.66 -7.11
C CYS A 3 -12.51 0.87 -6.28
N ALA A 4 -12.22 -0.02 -5.33
CA ALA A 4 -11.06 0.08 -4.45
C ALA A 4 -9.73 0.02 -5.23
N MET A 5 -9.61 -0.93 -6.17
CA MET A 5 -8.43 -1.04 -7.05
C MET A 5 -8.24 0.21 -7.90
N SER A 6 -9.34 0.75 -8.45
CA SER A 6 -9.30 1.99 -9.24
C SER A 6 -8.86 3.20 -8.41
N HIS A 7 -9.37 3.33 -7.18
CA HIS A 7 -8.96 4.39 -6.26
C HIS A 7 -7.49 4.27 -5.86
N ARG A 8 -7.02 3.05 -5.56
CA ARG A 8 -5.61 2.80 -5.22
C ARG A 8 -4.69 3.19 -6.37
N ARG A 9 -5.03 2.81 -7.60
CA ARG A 9 -4.26 3.22 -8.80
C ARG A 9 -4.21 4.74 -8.97
N ARG A 10 -5.33 5.44 -8.73
CA ARG A 10 -5.36 6.91 -8.78
C ARG A 10 -4.48 7.54 -7.70
N LEU A 11 -4.46 6.97 -6.50
CA LEU A 11 -3.58 7.43 -5.42
C LEU A 11 -2.12 7.18 -5.76
N GLN A 12 -1.77 6.04 -6.37
CA GLN A 12 -0.40 5.75 -6.81
C GLN A 12 0.09 6.78 -7.82
N ILE A 13 -0.74 7.14 -8.81
CA ILE A 13 -0.42 8.19 -9.79
C ILE A 13 -0.14 9.53 -9.09
N LYS A 14 -0.92 9.87 -8.06
CA LYS A 14 -0.71 11.09 -7.27
C LYS A 14 0.58 11.04 -6.46
N GLN A 15 0.86 9.90 -5.80
CA GLN A 15 2.10 9.66 -5.08
C GLN A 15 3.30 9.84 -6.01
N ASN A 16 3.29 9.18 -7.19
CA ASN A 16 4.36 9.28 -8.17
C ASN A 16 4.59 10.72 -8.62
N LYS A 17 3.52 11.49 -8.85
CA LYS A 17 3.62 12.90 -9.22
C LYS A 17 4.30 13.71 -8.13
N LEU A 18 3.93 13.52 -6.86
CA LEU A 18 4.54 14.22 -5.73
C LEU A 18 6.01 13.87 -5.59
N LEU A 19 6.37 12.59 -5.64
CA LEU A 19 7.76 12.14 -5.54
C LEU A 19 8.62 12.71 -6.67
N LYS A 20 8.11 12.69 -7.92
CA LYS A 20 8.81 13.29 -9.07
C LYS A 20 9.05 14.78 -8.88
N MET A 21 8.06 15.52 -8.35
CA MET A 21 8.21 16.95 -8.06
C MET A 21 9.23 17.19 -6.95
N MET A 22 9.19 16.42 -5.87
CA MET A 22 10.10 16.57 -4.73
C MET A 22 11.56 16.27 -5.10
N LEU A 23 11.77 15.29 -5.97
CA LEU A 23 13.10 14.88 -6.44
C LEU A 23 13.55 15.61 -7.71
N ASN A 24 12.75 16.56 -8.21
CA ASN A 24 12.98 17.30 -9.44
C ASN A 24 13.27 16.39 -10.66
N LEU A 25 12.48 15.32 -10.81
CA LEU A 25 12.64 14.32 -11.85
C LEU A 25 11.75 14.61 -13.05
N ASN A 26 12.11 13.97 -14.17
CA ASN A 26 11.32 14.00 -15.39
C ASN A 26 9.89 13.43 -15.16
N PRO A 27 8.84 13.99 -15.79
CA PRO A 27 7.47 13.49 -15.66
C PRO A 27 7.27 12.01 -16.03
N TRP A 28 8.07 11.50 -16.96
CA TRP A 28 8.07 10.11 -17.44
C TRP A 28 9.05 9.20 -16.71
N TYR A 29 9.67 9.68 -15.62
CA TYR A 29 10.58 8.85 -14.82
C TYR A 29 9.88 7.54 -14.39
N PRO A 30 10.54 6.37 -14.53
CA PRO A 30 9.94 5.07 -14.21
C PRO A 30 9.48 4.97 -12.76
N THR A 31 8.36 4.27 -12.51
CA THR A 31 7.80 4.14 -11.15
C THR A 31 8.72 3.33 -10.24
N ASP A 32 9.25 2.20 -10.71
CA ASP A 32 10.05 1.32 -9.86
C ASP A 32 11.32 2.05 -9.38
N GLU A 33 12.05 2.65 -10.33
CA GLU A 33 13.21 3.48 -10.00
C GLU A 33 12.86 4.69 -9.12
N LEU A 34 11.69 5.32 -9.33
CA LEU A 34 11.24 6.47 -8.52
C LEU A 34 11.11 6.10 -7.04
N HIS A 35 10.57 4.91 -6.77
CA HIS A 35 10.33 4.43 -5.42
C HIS A 35 11.63 3.99 -4.75
N ASP A 36 12.55 3.40 -5.51
CA ASP A 36 13.90 3.07 -5.04
C ASP A 36 14.67 4.33 -4.60
N ILE A 37 14.75 5.35 -5.45
CA ILE A 37 15.47 6.59 -5.14
C ILE A 37 14.79 7.43 -4.06
N ALA A 38 13.45 7.39 -3.99
CA ALA A 38 12.70 8.05 -2.93
C ALA A 38 12.83 7.31 -1.59
N ASN A 39 13.32 6.06 -1.60
CA ASN A 39 13.28 5.14 -0.47
C ASN A 39 11.87 5.07 0.16
N MET A 40 10.87 4.93 -0.70
CA MET A 40 9.46 4.97 -0.33
C MET A 40 8.73 3.81 -1.00
N GLU A 41 7.92 3.10 -0.23
CA GLU A 41 7.09 2.02 -0.77
C GLU A 41 5.98 2.55 -1.68
N THR A 42 5.59 1.73 -2.65
CA THR A 42 4.35 1.91 -3.40
C THR A 42 3.14 1.74 -2.47
N LEU A 43 1.99 2.25 -2.89
CA LEU A 43 0.74 1.96 -2.18
C LEU A 43 0.42 0.47 -2.19
N ASP A 44 0.85 -0.26 -3.22
CA ASP A 44 0.67 -1.70 -3.29
C ASP A 44 1.39 -2.43 -2.15
N GLU A 45 2.66 -2.12 -1.97
CA GLU A 45 3.48 -2.62 -0.87
C GLU A 45 2.97 -2.17 0.50
N PHE A 46 2.59 -0.89 0.63
CA PHE A 46 2.08 -0.33 1.89
C PHE A 46 0.88 -1.11 2.47
N VAL A 47 -0.18 -1.31 1.68
CA VAL A 47 -1.36 -2.02 2.19
C VAL A 47 -1.07 -3.49 2.38
N ASN A 48 -0.20 -4.11 1.57
CA ASN A 48 0.18 -5.51 1.79
C ASN A 48 0.91 -5.66 3.13
N ARG A 49 1.84 -4.75 3.43
CA ARG A 49 2.58 -4.72 4.69
C ARG A 49 1.67 -4.47 5.89
N ILE A 50 0.78 -3.48 5.82
CA ILE A 50 -0.17 -3.19 6.91
C ILE A 50 -1.21 -4.29 7.06
N GLY A 51 -1.74 -4.80 5.95
CA GLY A 51 -2.72 -5.89 5.93
C GLY A 51 -2.15 -7.15 6.58
N GLY A 52 -0.90 -7.51 6.27
CA GLY A 52 -0.22 -8.64 6.92
C GLY A 52 -0.08 -8.45 8.44
N LYS A 53 0.34 -7.25 8.88
CA LYS A 53 0.44 -6.93 10.32
C LYS A 53 -0.92 -6.99 11.01
N PHE A 54 -1.96 -6.46 10.37
CA PHE A 54 -3.33 -6.50 10.89
C PHE A 54 -3.83 -7.94 11.02
N LEU A 55 -3.66 -8.76 9.97
CA LEU A 55 -4.06 -10.16 9.99
C LEU A 55 -3.33 -10.94 11.09
N LEU A 56 -2.02 -10.75 11.24
CA LEU A 56 -1.25 -11.35 12.33
C LEU A 56 -1.79 -10.92 13.70
N SER A 57 -2.12 -9.63 13.86
CA SER A 57 -2.74 -9.13 15.09
C SER A 57 -4.11 -9.75 15.36
N CYS A 58 -4.89 -10.07 14.33
CA CYS A 58 -6.14 -10.79 14.47
C CYS A 58 -5.89 -12.25 14.91
N GLN A 59 -4.92 -12.93 14.29
CA GLN A 59 -4.57 -14.32 14.61
C GLN A 59 -4.06 -14.50 16.04
N LEU A 60 -3.38 -13.48 16.58
CA LEU A 60 -2.87 -13.48 17.95
C LEU A 60 -3.88 -12.94 18.97
N SER A 61 -5.07 -12.51 18.53
CA SER A 61 -6.07 -11.93 19.42
C SER A 61 -6.82 -13.02 20.18
N VAL A 62 -6.94 -12.87 21.50
CA VAL A 62 -7.81 -13.69 22.36
C VAL A 62 -9.28 -13.23 22.34
N ASN A 63 -9.65 -12.38 21.39
CA ASN A 63 -11.02 -11.89 21.27
C ASN A 63 -11.88 -12.99 20.63
N PRO A 64 -12.91 -13.51 21.34
CA PRO A 64 -13.71 -14.63 20.85
C PRO A 64 -14.48 -14.31 19.56
N LEU A 65 -14.78 -13.02 19.29
CA LEU A 65 -15.40 -12.60 18.04
C LEU A 65 -14.44 -12.71 16.85
N ILE A 66 -13.15 -12.43 17.08
CA ILE A 66 -12.12 -12.54 16.04
C ILE A 66 -11.80 -14.00 15.78
N GLU A 67 -11.70 -14.82 16.84
CA GLU A 67 -11.54 -16.28 16.72
C GLU A 67 -12.67 -16.91 15.90
N GLY A 68 -13.93 -16.52 16.16
CA GLY A 68 -15.10 -17.01 15.42
C GLY A 68 -15.09 -16.64 13.93
N ILE A 69 -14.47 -15.51 13.55
CA ILE A 69 -14.31 -15.09 12.15
C ILE A 69 -13.17 -15.84 11.46
N LEU A 70 -12.10 -16.18 12.19
CA LEU A 70 -10.92 -16.88 11.64
C LEU A 70 -11.12 -18.40 11.48
N ALA A 71 -12.08 -18.99 12.18
CA ALA A 71 -12.35 -20.43 12.15
C ALA A 71 -13.28 -20.89 11.01
N THR A 72 -13.89 -19.96 10.28
CA THR A 72 -14.73 -20.19 9.07
C THR A 72 -13.96 -19.94 7.79
#